data_AF-A0A938Z155-F1
#
_entry.id   AF-A0A938Z155-F1
#
_cell.length_a   1.000
_cell.length_b   1.000
_cell.length_c   1.000
_cell.angle_alpha   90.00
_cell.angle_beta   90.00
_cell.angle_gamma   90.00
#
_symmetry.space_group_name_H-M   'P 1'
#
loop_
_entity.id
_entity.type
_entity.pdbx_description
1 polymer ?
#
loop_
_entity_poly.entity_id
_entity_poly.type
_entity_poly.pdbx_seq_one_letter_code
_entity_poly.pdbx_strand_id
1 'polypeptide(L)'
;MAKEKFERTKPHVNIGTIGHVDHGKTTLTAAITKVLSETEGCKADFTAFENIDKAPEERERGITISVSHVEYETAARHYAHVDCPGHADYVKNMISGAAQMDGAILVIAATDGPMAQTREHILLARQVGVPYIVVFLNKCDMVDDDELIDLVEMETRELLSEYDFPGDDIPVIRGSALGALEGDAKWMDAIRELMKAVDEYIPTPARNNDLPFLMAVEDVMTISGRGTVATGRVERGELKLNEPVEIVGIKDTQNTVVTGIEMFRKSMDFCEAGDNVGLLLRGIKREDIERGQVLCKPGSVTPHTKFTG
;
A
#
# COMPACT_ATOMS: atom_id res chain seq x y z
N MET A 1 -22.13 8.04 -17.96
CA MET A 1 -21.14 9.12 -17.76
C MET A 1 -19.80 8.57 -18.21
N ALA A 2 -19.03 9.32 -19.01
CA ALA A 2 -17.68 8.89 -19.34
C ALA A 2 -16.88 8.80 -18.03
N LYS A 3 -16.19 7.68 -17.79
CA LYS A 3 -15.33 7.54 -16.63
C LYS A 3 -14.17 8.53 -16.75
N GLU A 4 -13.77 9.11 -15.63
CA GLU A 4 -12.59 9.98 -15.57
C GLU A 4 -11.36 9.22 -16.09
N LYS A 5 -10.48 9.93 -16.79
CA LYS A 5 -9.23 9.39 -17.30
C LYS A 5 -8.12 9.70 -16.30
N PHE A 6 -7.28 8.73 -15.98
CA PHE A 6 -6.15 8.98 -15.10
C PHE A 6 -5.09 9.81 -15.84
N GLU A 7 -4.69 10.94 -15.27
CA GLU A 7 -3.65 11.81 -15.82
C GLU A 7 -2.36 11.67 -15.00
N ARG A 8 -1.32 11.09 -15.62
CA ARG A 8 0.02 10.96 -15.01
C ARG A 8 0.74 12.30 -15.03
N THR A 9 0.47 13.15 -14.04
CA THR A 9 1.11 14.47 -13.92
C THR A 9 2.28 14.49 -12.93
N LYS A 10 2.32 13.54 -11.98
CA LYS A 10 3.33 13.43 -10.93
C LYS A 10 3.96 12.03 -10.88
N PRO A 11 5.19 11.89 -10.37
CA PRO A 11 5.77 10.56 -10.07
C PRO A 11 4.86 9.76 -9.13
N HIS A 12 4.70 8.46 -9.43
CA HIS A 12 3.88 7.55 -8.63
C HIS A 12 4.75 6.73 -7.67
N VAL A 13 4.33 6.61 -6.42
CA VAL A 13 4.98 5.79 -5.38
C VAL A 13 3.93 5.01 -4.61
N ASN A 14 4.21 3.73 -4.35
CA ASN A 14 3.36 2.88 -3.54
C ASN A 14 3.86 2.89 -2.10
N ILE A 15 3.00 3.25 -1.16
CA ILE A 15 3.33 3.19 0.27
C ILE A 15 2.23 2.47 1.03
N GLY A 16 2.46 2.17 2.30
CA GLY A 16 1.41 1.61 3.12
C GLY A 16 1.72 1.62 4.60
N THR A 17 0.70 1.47 5.43
CA THR A 17 0.82 1.44 6.89
C THR A 17 1.03 0.02 7.39
N ILE A 18 2.01 -0.15 8.26
CA ILE A 18 2.29 -1.41 8.97
C ILE A 18 2.46 -1.13 10.47
N GLY A 19 2.36 -2.17 11.30
CA GLY A 19 2.49 -2.06 12.75
C GLY A 19 1.44 -2.88 13.48
N HIS A 20 1.56 -2.93 14.81
CA HIS A 20 0.71 -3.72 15.69
C HIS A 20 -0.77 -3.32 15.61
N VAL A 21 -1.65 -4.25 16.00
CA VAL A 21 -3.09 -4.00 16.17
C VAL A 21 -3.31 -2.81 17.11
N ASP A 22 -4.36 -2.03 16.88
CA ASP A 22 -4.75 -0.86 17.68
C ASP A 22 -3.74 0.29 17.80
N HIS A 23 -2.59 0.25 17.11
CA HIS A 23 -1.67 1.38 17.02
C HIS A 23 -2.17 2.54 16.13
N GLY A 24 -3.29 2.35 15.43
CA GLY A 24 -3.99 3.41 14.70
C GLY A 24 -3.59 3.59 13.23
N LYS A 25 -3.22 2.50 12.53
CA LYS A 25 -2.90 2.50 11.08
C LYS A 25 -4.02 3.10 10.23
N THR A 26 -5.23 2.57 10.34
CA THR A 26 -6.38 3.01 9.56
C THR A 26 -6.82 4.43 9.92
N THR A 27 -6.72 4.82 11.20
CA THR A 27 -6.94 6.21 11.63
C THR A 27 -5.93 7.15 10.99
N LEU A 28 -4.65 6.75 10.92
CA LEU A 28 -3.60 7.52 10.25
C LEU A 28 -3.89 7.66 8.76
N THR A 29 -4.27 6.58 8.09
CA THR A 29 -4.65 6.59 6.66
C THR A 29 -5.79 7.57 6.41
N ALA A 30 -6.85 7.54 7.24
CA ALA A 30 -7.95 8.52 7.15
C ALA A 30 -7.47 9.96 7.40
N ALA A 31 -6.63 10.18 8.41
CA ALA A 31 -6.08 11.49 8.74
C ALA A 31 -5.22 12.07 7.60
N ILE A 32 -4.40 11.24 6.94
CA ILE A 32 -3.62 11.64 5.76
C ILE A 32 -4.56 12.15 4.66
N THR A 33 -5.61 11.39 4.31
CA THR A 33 -6.54 11.85 3.26
C THR A 33 -7.22 13.16 3.62
N LYS A 34 -7.61 13.34 4.90
CA LYS A 34 -8.25 14.56 5.38
C LYS A 34 -7.31 15.75 5.25
N VAL A 35 -6.13 15.65 5.86
CA VAL A 35 -5.15 16.75 5.93
C VAL A 35 -4.71 17.12 4.51
N LEU A 36 -4.42 16.16 3.65
CA LEU A 36 -4.02 16.45 2.27
C LEU A 36 -5.16 17.07 1.45
N SER A 37 -6.43 16.71 1.69
CA SER A 37 -7.57 17.37 1.04
C SER A 37 -7.71 18.85 1.41
N GLU A 38 -7.22 19.23 2.58
CA GLU A 38 -7.24 20.60 3.13
C GLU A 38 -5.91 21.33 2.94
N THR A 39 -4.93 20.70 2.27
CA THR A 39 -3.60 21.25 2.05
C THR A 39 -3.48 21.87 0.66
N GLU A 40 -3.09 23.13 0.58
CA GLU A 40 -2.80 23.78 -0.70
C GLU A 40 -1.70 23.03 -1.47
N GLY A 41 -1.95 22.75 -2.74
CA GLY A 41 -1.01 22.01 -3.62
C GLY A 41 -1.12 20.48 -3.53
N CYS A 42 -1.84 19.94 -2.56
CA CYS A 42 -2.14 18.52 -2.44
C CYS A 42 -3.53 18.19 -3.02
N LYS A 43 -3.78 16.90 -3.26
CA LYS A 43 -5.09 16.41 -3.74
C LYS A 43 -5.41 15.09 -3.07
N ALA A 44 -6.54 15.00 -2.40
CA ALA A 44 -7.04 13.74 -1.84
C ALA A 44 -8.56 13.78 -1.80
N ASP A 45 -9.20 12.64 -2.07
CA ASP A 45 -10.59 12.43 -1.73
C ASP A 45 -10.64 11.93 -0.28
N PHE A 46 -11.12 12.77 0.63
CA PHE A 46 -11.21 12.39 2.04
C PHE A 46 -11.96 11.08 2.20
N THR A 47 -11.27 10.08 2.76
CA THR A 47 -11.82 8.76 2.99
C THR A 47 -11.92 8.55 4.50
N ALA A 48 -13.14 8.67 5.03
CA ALA A 48 -13.41 8.43 6.44
C ALA A 48 -13.01 7.00 6.85
N PHE A 49 -12.65 6.83 8.13
CA PHE A 49 -12.26 5.54 8.72
C PHE A 49 -13.21 4.38 8.34
N GLU A 50 -14.52 4.59 8.46
CA GLU A 50 -15.55 3.59 8.15
C GLU A 50 -15.58 3.17 6.66
N ASN A 51 -15.03 3.98 5.77
CA ASN A 51 -14.96 3.69 4.34
C ASN A 51 -13.65 2.97 3.98
N ILE A 52 -12.66 2.96 4.86
CA ILE A 52 -11.45 2.15 4.75
C ILE A 52 -11.77 0.74 5.27
N ASP A 53 -12.26 0.64 6.52
CA ASP A 53 -12.79 -0.59 7.14
C ASP A 53 -14.26 -0.78 6.75
N LYS A 54 -14.47 -1.11 5.47
CA LYS A 54 -15.81 -1.16 4.85
C LYS A 54 -16.52 -2.50 5.05
N ALA A 55 -15.81 -3.59 5.36
CA ALA A 55 -16.45 -4.89 5.50
C ALA A 55 -17.31 -4.93 6.78
N PRO A 56 -18.51 -5.53 6.76
CA PRO A 56 -19.35 -5.65 7.95
C PRO A 56 -18.62 -6.31 9.13
N GLU A 57 -17.77 -7.30 8.85
CA GLU A 57 -16.96 -7.99 9.86
C GLU A 57 -15.85 -7.10 10.45
N GLU A 58 -15.24 -6.23 9.65
CA GLU A 58 -14.24 -5.25 10.12
C GLU A 58 -14.88 -4.24 11.09
N ARG A 59 -16.07 -3.74 10.74
CA ARG A 59 -16.82 -2.79 11.58
C ARG A 59 -17.29 -3.41 12.90
N GLU A 60 -17.70 -4.67 12.88
CA GLU A 60 -18.15 -5.37 14.09
C GLU A 60 -16.99 -5.68 15.04
N ARG A 61 -15.82 -6.02 14.49
CA ARG A 61 -14.65 -6.39 15.30
C ARG A 61 -13.71 -5.23 15.62
N GLY A 62 -13.83 -4.10 14.93
CA GLY A 62 -12.95 -2.94 15.10
C GLY A 62 -11.51 -3.20 14.64
N ILE A 63 -11.29 -4.16 13.74
CA ILE A 63 -9.97 -4.51 13.20
C ILE A 63 -10.01 -4.59 11.68
N THR A 64 -8.97 -4.10 11.03
CA THR A 64 -8.76 -4.26 9.58
C THR A 64 -8.50 -5.74 9.28
N ILE A 65 -9.20 -6.28 8.28
CA ILE A 65 -9.11 -7.69 7.86
C ILE A 65 -8.54 -7.77 6.44
N SER A 66 -9.10 -6.94 5.56
CA SER A 66 -8.75 -6.83 4.16
C SER A 66 -7.80 -5.66 3.93
N VAL A 67 -6.94 -5.80 2.91
CA VAL A 67 -6.10 -4.70 2.47
C VAL A 67 -6.98 -3.64 1.81
N SER A 68 -6.82 -2.38 2.23
CA SER A 68 -7.54 -1.25 1.64
C SER A 68 -6.60 -0.36 0.86
N HIS A 69 -7.05 0.08 -0.32
CA HIS A 69 -6.27 0.90 -1.25
C HIS A 69 -6.88 2.30 -1.31
N VAL A 70 -6.08 3.32 -0.99
CA VAL A 70 -6.48 4.73 -0.95
C VAL A 70 -5.53 5.55 -1.80
N GLU A 71 -6.05 6.51 -2.57
CA GLU A 71 -5.23 7.43 -3.37
C GLU A 71 -5.18 8.83 -2.76
N TYR A 72 -4.01 9.46 -2.85
CA TYR A 72 -3.82 10.88 -2.55
C TYR A 72 -2.52 11.38 -3.18
N GLU A 73 -2.34 12.69 -3.23
CA GLU A 73 -1.19 13.35 -3.82
C GLU A 73 -0.68 14.45 -2.90
N THR A 74 0.64 14.54 -2.79
CA THR A 74 1.31 15.74 -2.28
C THR A 74 1.56 16.70 -3.44
N ALA A 75 2.16 17.85 -3.18
CA ALA A 75 2.62 18.74 -4.25
C ALA A 75 3.66 18.07 -5.17
N ALA A 76 4.45 17.12 -4.64
CA ALA A 76 5.55 16.49 -5.35
C ALA A 76 5.14 15.21 -6.08
N ARG A 77 4.27 14.38 -5.48
CA ARG A 77 4.04 12.98 -5.93
C ARG A 77 2.59 12.54 -5.81
N HIS A 78 2.27 11.48 -6.55
CA HIS A 78 1.03 10.73 -6.40
C HIS A 78 1.31 9.44 -5.63
N TYR A 79 0.45 9.11 -4.67
CA TYR A 79 0.57 7.93 -3.83
C TYR A 79 -0.60 6.97 -4.01
N ALA A 80 -0.27 5.68 -4.13
CA ALA A 80 -1.19 4.60 -3.77
C ALA A 80 -0.84 4.13 -2.36
N HIS A 81 -1.76 4.25 -1.42
CA HIS A 81 -1.60 3.83 -0.03
C HIS A 81 -2.30 2.50 0.20
N VAL A 82 -1.55 1.52 0.69
CA VAL A 82 -2.01 0.19 1.07
C VAL A 82 -2.13 0.10 2.60
N ASP A 83 -3.33 0.12 3.14
CA ASP A 83 -3.59 -0.02 4.59
C ASP A 83 -3.58 -1.51 4.96
N CYS A 84 -2.58 -1.95 5.72
CA CYS A 84 -2.41 -3.37 6.07
C CYS A 84 -2.98 -3.71 7.45
N PRO A 85 -3.55 -4.93 7.63
CA PRO A 85 -4.02 -5.39 8.92
C PRO A 85 -2.85 -5.63 9.89
N GLY A 86 -3.06 -5.35 11.18
CA GLY A 86 -2.05 -5.54 12.25
C GLY A 86 -2.28 -6.73 13.19
N HIS A 87 -3.37 -7.47 12.98
CA HIS A 87 -3.71 -8.61 13.82
C HIS A 87 -3.02 -9.88 13.28
N ALA A 88 -2.52 -10.74 14.17
CA ALA A 88 -1.71 -11.90 13.83
C ALA A 88 -2.42 -12.88 12.86
N ASP A 89 -3.72 -13.07 13.03
CA ASP A 89 -4.53 -13.94 12.15
C ASP A 89 -4.57 -13.48 10.68
N TYR A 90 -4.27 -12.21 10.40
CA TYR A 90 -4.34 -11.62 9.07
C TYR A 90 -2.97 -11.24 8.48
N VAL A 91 -1.88 -11.77 9.05
CA VAL A 91 -0.50 -11.58 8.56
C VAL A 91 -0.36 -11.91 7.06
N LYS A 92 -1.08 -12.92 6.56
CA LYS A 92 -1.09 -13.27 5.13
C LYS A 92 -1.53 -12.12 4.22
N ASN A 93 -2.46 -11.29 4.68
CA ASN A 93 -2.93 -10.14 3.92
C ASN A 93 -1.91 -9.01 3.99
N MET A 94 -1.28 -8.81 5.14
CA MET A 94 -0.16 -7.87 5.28
C MET A 94 1.01 -8.22 4.34
N ILE A 95 1.41 -9.49 4.24
CA ILE A 95 2.50 -9.93 3.34
C ILE A 95 2.24 -9.51 1.89
N SER A 96 1.01 -9.69 1.38
CA SER A 96 0.70 -9.29 0.01
C SER A 96 0.57 -7.79 -0.18
N GLY A 97 0.12 -7.04 0.84
CA GLY A 97 0.13 -5.58 0.79
C GLY A 97 1.56 -5.02 0.83
N ALA A 98 2.40 -5.53 1.73
CA ALA A 98 3.79 -5.10 1.89
C ALA A 98 4.65 -5.37 0.67
N ALA A 99 4.40 -6.48 -0.05
CA ALA A 99 5.09 -6.79 -1.31
C ALA A 99 4.89 -5.71 -2.40
N GLN A 100 3.89 -4.84 -2.25
CA GLN A 100 3.61 -3.75 -3.19
C GLN A 100 4.22 -2.42 -2.78
N MET A 101 4.86 -2.32 -1.61
CA MET A 101 5.30 -1.04 -1.06
C MET A 101 6.72 -0.70 -1.53
N ASP A 102 6.88 0.49 -2.11
CA ASP A 102 8.18 1.14 -2.35
C ASP A 102 8.76 1.73 -1.05
N GLY A 103 7.89 1.96 -0.06
CA GLY A 103 8.26 2.25 1.32
C GLY A 103 7.06 2.11 2.26
N ALA A 104 7.30 1.87 3.54
CA ALA A 104 6.24 1.68 4.53
C ALA A 104 6.24 2.79 5.59
N ILE A 105 5.05 3.08 6.12
CA ILE A 105 4.86 3.88 7.33
C ILE A 105 4.65 2.92 8.49
N LEU A 106 5.63 2.82 9.38
CA LEU A 106 5.54 2.03 10.60
C LEU A 106 4.83 2.84 11.69
N VAL A 107 3.64 2.38 12.10
CA VAL A 107 2.81 3.05 13.10
C VAL A 107 3.00 2.39 14.47
N ILE A 108 3.48 3.15 15.44
CA ILE A 108 3.70 2.70 16.82
C ILE A 108 2.97 3.63 17.77
N ALA A 109 2.16 3.06 18.68
CA ALA A 109 1.53 3.86 19.72
C ALA A 109 2.56 4.23 20.79
N ALA A 110 2.67 5.52 21.11
CA ALA A 110 3.55 6.02 22.17
C ALA A 110 3.15 5.50 23.57
N THR A 111 1.90 5.06 23.74
CA THR A 111 1.42 4.44 24.99
C THR A 111 1.94 3.03 25.21
N ASP A 112 2.28 2.32 24.13
CA ASP A 112 2.51 0.87 24.14
C ASP A 112 3.95 0.51 23.76
N GLY A 113 4.56 1.30 22.87
CA GLY A 113 5.88 1.03 22.31
C GLY A 113 5.90 -0.16 21.32
N PRO A 114 7.09 -0.68 20.97
CA PRO A 114 7.24 -1.77 20.02
C PRO A 114 6.72 -3.13 20.56
N MET A 115 5.53 -3.52 20.09
CA MET A 115 4.88 -4.80 20.40
C MET A 115 5.30 -5.97 19.49
N ALA A 116 4.78 -7.18 19.76
CA ALA A 116 5.17 -8.41 19.04
C ALA A 116 4.96 -8.33 17.52
N GLN A 117 3.79 -7.86 17.08
CA GLN A 117 3.47 -7.69 15.66
C GLN A 117 4.28 -6.55 15.03
N THR A 118 4.77 -5.57 15.79
CA THR A 118 5.71 -4.57 15.28
C THR A 118 6.99 -5.26 14.78
N ARG A 119 7.56 -6.17 15.57
CA ARG A 119 8.75 -6.96 15.19
C ARG A 119 8.47 -7.83 13.97
N GLU A 120 7.34 -8.54 13.99
CA GLU A 120 6.93 -9.41 12.88
C GLU A 120 6.73 -8.62 11.59
N HIS A 121 6.11 -7.44 11.65
CA HIS A 121 5.89 -6.59 10.49
C HIS A 121 7.19 -6.04 9.89
N ILE A 122 8.14 -5.62 10.73
CA ILE A 122 9.46 -5.16 10.25
C ILE A 122 10.20 -6.30 9.54
N LEU A 123 10.23 -7.48 10.16
CA LEU A 123 10.86 -8.67 9.58
C LEU A 123 10.24 -9.03 8.23
N LEU A 124 8.91 -9.08 8.16
CA LEU A 124 8.18 -9.44 6.95
C LEU A 124 8.33 -8.39 5.86
N ALA A 125 8.25 -7.09 6.21
CA ALA A 125 8.47 -5.99 5.27
C ALA A 125 9.85 -6.14 4.59
N ARG A 126 10.88 -6.48 5.36
CA ARG A 126 12.20 -6.76 4.81
C ARG A 126 12.23 -8.01 3.92
N GLN A 127 11.62 -9.11 4.35
CA GLN A 127 11.60 -10.36 3.58
C GLN A 127 10.89 -10.21 2.23
N VAL A 128 9.85 -9.38 2.15
CA VAL A 128 9.16 -9.06 0.90
C VAL A 128 9.80 -7.92 0.11
N GLY A 129 10.90 -7.35 0.61
CA GLY A 129 11.73 -6.40 -0.12
C GLY A 129 11.33 -4.93 0.01
N VAL A 130 10.58 -4.54 1.04
CA VAL A 130 10.29 -3.12 1.32
C VAL A 130 11.62 -2.40 1.66
N PRO A 131 12.06 -1.42 0.85
CA PRO A 131 13.40 -0.87 0.98
C PRO A 131 13.52 0.29 1.97
N TYR A 132 12.43 1.01 2.25
CA TYR A 132 12.43 2.19 3.12
C TYR A 132 11.27 2.15 4.12
N ILE A 133 11.53 2.62 5.34
CA ILE A 133 10.53 2.78 6.39
C ILE A 133 10.60 4.22 6.92
N VAL A 134 9.44 4.85 7.09
CA VAL A 134 9.24 6.07 7.88
C VAL A 134 8.42 5.69 9.11
N VAL A 135 8.73 6.25 10.28
CA VAL A 135 8.02 5.93 11.52
C VAL A 135 7.06 7.04 11.88
N PHE A 136 5.85 6.67 12.29
CA PHE A 136 4.90 7.55 12.94
C PHE A 136 4.62 7.05 14.37
N LEU A 137 5.15 7.76 15.37
CA LEU A 137 4.80 7.58 16.77
C LEU A 137 3.45 8.24 17.02
N ASN A 138 2.41 7.42 17.04
CA ASN A 138 1.01 7.81 17.17
C ASN A 138 0.59 7.89 18.64
N LYS A 139 -0.59 8.47 18.90
CA LYS A 139 -1.18 8.62 20.25
C LYS A 139 -0.32 9.42 21.23
N CYS A 140 0.52 10.34 20.73
CA CYS A 140 1.29 11.24 21.59
C CYS A 140 0.41 12.20 22.41
N ASP A 141 -0.87 12.37 22.05
CA ASP A 141 -1.87 13.10 22.83
C ASP A 141 -2.28 12.38 24.13
N MET A 142 -1.98 11.08 24.25
CA MET A 142 -2.33 10.25 25.41
C MET A 142 -1.16 10.08 26.39
N VAL A 143 0.00 10.68 26.09
CA VAL A 143 1.22 10.56 26.89
C VAL A 143 1.67 11.96 27.32
N ASP A 144 1.63 12.21 28.63
CA ASP A 144 2.00 13.51 29.21
C ASP A 144 3.52 13.66 29.47
N ASP A 145 4.28 12.56 29.37
CA ASP A 145 5.71 12.50 29.68
C ASP A 145 6.54 12.36 28.39
N ASP A 146 7.23 13.43 28.01
CA ASP A 146 8.10 13.46 26.83
C ASP A 146 9.26 12.45 26.94
N GLU A 147 9.75 12.14 28.16
CA GLU A 147 10.84 11.16 28.36
C GLU A 147 10.38 9.74 27.99
N LEU A 148 9.10 9.42 28.21
CA LEU A 148 8.53 8.13 27.80
C LEU A 148 8.45 8.02 26.27
N ILE A 149 8.09 9.11 25.59
CA ILE A 149 8.03 9.15 24.12
C ILE A 149 9.45 9.00 23.54
N ASP A 150 10.44 9.66 24.14
CA ASP A 150 11.86 9.51 23.77
C ASP A 150 12.36 8.07 23.94
N LEU A 151 11.98 7.41 25.03
CA LEU A 151 12.29 6.00 25.27
C LEU A 151 11.68 5.09 24.20
N VAL A 152 10.40 5.29 23.85
CA VAL A 152 9.73 4.52 22.80
C VAL A 152 10.37 4.74 21.43
N GLU A 153 10.79 5.97 21.12
CA GLU A 153 11.54 6.25 19.90
C GLU A 153 12.87 5.49 19.87
N MET A 154 13.64 5.52 20.96
CA MET A 154 14.90 4.81 21.07
C MET A 154 14.72 3.30 20.87
N GLU A 155 13.77 2.67 21.55
CA GLU A 155 13.45 1.24 21.38
C GLU A 155 13.01 0.91 19.95
N THR A 156 12.28 1.81 19.30
CA THR A 156 11.86 1.64 17.89
C THR A 156 13.06 1.65 16.95
N ARG A 157 14.01 2.58 17.15
CA ARG A 157 15.23 2.67 16.33
C ARG A 157 16.12 1.44 16.52
N GLU A 158 16.30 0.99 17.75
CA GLU A 158 17.04 -0.24 18.06
C GLU A 158 16.41 -1.46 17.36
N LEU A 159 15.09 -1.57 17.39
CA LEU A 159 14.38 -2.67 16.73
C LEU A 159 14.51 -2.63 15.20
N LEU A 160 14.47 -1.45 14.58
CA LEU A 160 14.69 -1.29 13.14
C LEU A 160 16.12 -1.72 12.77
N SER A 161 17.11 -1.32 13.58
CA SER A 161 18.51 -1.70 13.41
C SER A 161 18.74 -3.22 13.57
N GLU A 162 18.03 -3.89 14.48
CA GLU A 162 18.07 -5.35 14.63
C GLU A 162 17.69 -6.09 13.33
N TYR A 163 16.77 -5.51 12.55
CA TYR A 163 16.33 -6.04 11.27
C TYR A 163 17.03 -5.38 10.07
N ASP A 164 18.23 -4.84 10.24
CA ASP A 164 19.08 -4.18 9.24
C ASP A 164 18.38 -3.06 8.43
N PHE A 165 17.45 -2.35 9.04
CA PHE A 165 17.06 -1.02 8.59
C PHE A 165 17.98 0.03 9.26
N PRO A 166 18.22 1.19 8.62
CA PRO A 166 19.08 2.23 9.20
C PRO A 166 18.33 3.00 10.30
N GLY A 167 18.13 2.37 11.46
CA GLY A 167 17.29 2.87 12.55
C GLY A 167 17.61 4.30 13.00
N ASP A 168 18.89 4.69 13.00
CA ASP A 168 19.34 6.04 13.39
C ASP A 168 19.00 7.12 12.35
N ASP A 169 18.92 6.76 11.07
CA ASP A 169 18.68 7.70 9.95
C ASP A 169 17.21 7.78 9.54
N ILE A 170 16.38 6.85 10.03
CA ILE A 170 14.95 6.80 9.70
C ILE A 170 14.21 8.02 10.29
N PRO A 171 13.42 8.77 9.50
CA PRO A 171 12.56 9.82 10.02
C PRO A 171 11.51 9.24 10.97
N VAL A 172 11.41 9.84 12.16
CA VAL A 172 10.41 9.52 13.18
C VAL A 172 9.57 10.76 13.42
N ILE A 173 8.27 10.67 13.16
CA ILE A 173 7.33 11.76 13.34
C ILE A 173 6.41 11.43 14.50
N ARG A 174 6.30 12.35 15.46
CA ARG A 174 5.46 12.22 16.66
C ARG A 174 4.14 12.93 16.44
N GLY A 175 3.02 12.28 16.72
CA GLY A 175 1.72 12.90 16.47
C GLY A 175 0.52 12.15 17.04
N SER A 176 -0.65 12.67 16.70
CA SER A 176 -1.94 12.06 16.97
C SER A 176 -2.75 11.96 15.67
N ALA A 177 -2.89 10.76 15.13
CA ALA A 177 -3.75 10.53 13.97
C ALA A 177 -5.21 10.90 14.27
N LEU A 178 -5.69 10.60 15.49
CA LEU A 178 -7.06 10.94 15.90
C LEU A 178 -7.23 12.44 16.03
N GLY A 179 -6.33 13.13 16.73
CA GLY A 179 -6.39 14.59 16.87
C GLY A 179 -6.31 15.31 15.52
N ALA A 180 -5.50 14.81 14.58
CA ALA A 180 -5.45 15.34 13.22
C ALA A 180 -6.77 15.11 12.46
N LEU A 181 -7.38 13.92 12.61
CA LEU A 181 -8.67 13.59 12.03
C LEU A 181 -9.81 14.44 12.62
N GLU A 182 -9.71 14.84 13.88
CA GLU A 182 -10.64 15.77 14.54
C GLU A 182 -10.41 17.24 14.15
N GLY A 183 -9.26 17.55 13.55
CA GLY A 183 -8.93 18.88 13.01
C GLY A 183 -8.12 19.77 13.95
N ASP A 184 -7.44 19.19 14.94
CA ASP A 184 -6.46 19.93 15.74
C ASP A 184 -5.26 20.32 14.87
N ALA A 185 -4.98 21.62 14.80
CA ALA A 185 -3.92 22.18 13.96
C ALA A 185 -2.53 21.58 14.26
N LYS A 186 -2.19 21.37 15.53
CA LYS A 186 -0.89 20.78 15.93
C LYS A 186 -0.71 19.40 15.31
N TRP A 187 -1.75 18.59 15.38
CA TRP A 187 -1.71 17.22 14.90
C TRP A 187 -1.85 17.13 13.39
N MET A 188 -2.59 18.04 12.75
CA MET A 188 -2.60 18.17 11.30
C MET A 188 -1.20 18.53 10.76
N ASP A 189 -0.45 19.38 11.46
CA ASP A 189 0.93 19.72 11.08
C ASP A 189 1.87 18.51 11.17
N ALA A 190 1.70 17.64 12.18
CA ALA A 190 2.44 16.38 12.25
C ALA A 190 2.16 15.46 11.05
N ILE A 191 0.93 15.44 10.51
CA ILE A 191 0.61 14.69 9.28
C ILE A 191 1.30 15.32 8.05
N ARG A 192 1.38 16.66 7.98
CA ARG A 192 2.12 17.35 6.91
C ARG A 192 3.61 17.03 6.97
N GLU A 193 4.18 17.01 8.17
CA GLU A 193 5.58 16.64 8.41
C GLU A 193 5.85 15.18 8.03
N LEU A 194 4.95 14.26 8.41
CA LEU A 194 5.02 12.85 7.99
C LEU A 194 5.06 12.73 6.47
N MET A 195 4.14 13.38 5.76
CA MET A 195 4.07 13.29 4.30
C MET A 195 5.27 13.97 3.62
N LYS A 196 5.81 15.04 4.22
CA LYS A 196 7.06 15.64 3.76
C LYS A 196 8.25 14.66 3.93
N ALA A 197 8.35 13.99 5.07
CA ALA A 197 9.39 12.99 5.30
C ALA A 197 9.25 11.81 4.33
N VAL A 198 8.02 11.38 4.02
CA VAL A 198 7.74 10.37 2.99
C VAL A 198 8.18 10.85 1.59
N ASP A 199 7.91 12.10 1.23
CA ASP A 199 8.39 12.70 -0.03
C ASP A 199 9.93 12.75 -0.09
N GLU A 200 10.61 13.09 1.00
CA GLU A 200 12.06 13.31 1.00
C GLU A 200 12.87 12.01 1.18
N TYR A 201 12.40 11.07 2.01
CA TYR A 201 13.14 9.88 2.42
C TYR A 201 12.88 8.66 1.53
N ILE A 202 11.63 8.43 1.12
CA ILE A 202 11.30 7.31 0.22
C ILE A 202 11.57 7.79 -1.21
N PRO A 203 12.54 7.22 -1.96
CA PRO A 203 12.81 7.66 -3.32
C PRO A 203 11.69 7.21 -4.27
N THR A 204 11.54 7.92 -5.39
CA THR A 204 10.75 7.39 -6.51
C THR A 204 11.45 6.14 -7.05
N PRO A 205 10.79 4.97 -7.10
CA PRO A 205 11.41 3.74 -7.57
C PRO A 205 11.79 3.84 -9.05
N ALA A 206 12.93 3.24 -9.42
CA ALA A 206 13.31 3.13 -10.81
C ALA A 206 12.32 2.21 -11.54
N ARG A 207 11.70 2.71 -12.61
CA ARG A 207 10.70 1.96 -13.37
C ARG A 207 11.36 1.10 -14.42
N ASN A 208 11.18 -0.21 -14.31
CA ASN A 208 11.71 -1.19 -15.25
C ASN A 208 10.83 -1.35 -16.50
N ASN A 209 10.45 -0.24 -17.13
CA ASN A 209 9.48 -0.20 -18.21
C ASN A 209 9.97 -0.89 -19.50
N ASP A 210 11.28 -0.99 -19.70
CA ASP A 210 11.88 -1.63 -20.88
C ASP A 210 11.85 -3.17 -20.82
N LEU A 211 11.51 -3.74 -19.66
CA LEU A 211 11.42 -5.19 -19.48
C LEU A 211 10.07 -5.75 -19.99
N PRO A 212 9.97 -7.07 -20.25
CA PRO A 212 8.68 -7.70 -20.56
C PRO A 212 7.67 -7.51 -19.42
N PHE A 213 6.44 -7.10 -19.78
CA PHE A 213 5.34 -6.90 -18.84
C PHE A 213 5.17 -8.06 -17.87
N LEU A 214 5.04 -7.74 -16.59
CA LEU A 214 4.69 -8.67 -15.53
C LEU A 214 3.92 -7.91 -14.44
N MET A 215 2.79 -8.47 -14.03
CA MET A 215 1.96 -8.00 -12.93
C MET A 215 1.59 -9.20 -12.05
N ALA A 216 1.82 -9.09 -10.74
CA ALA A 216 1.38 -10.10 -9.79
C ALA A 216 -0.13 -9.94 -9.52
N VAL A 217 -0.88 -11.05 -9.50
CA VAL A 217 -2.31 -11.02 -9.19
C VAL A 217 -2.51 -11.06 -7.68
N GLU A 218 -3.06 -9.96 -7.15
CA GLU A 218 -3.40 -9.80 -5.73
C GLU A 218 -4.84 -10.28 -5.44
N ASP A 219 -5.81 -9.80 -6.22
CA ASP A 219 -7.21 -10.16 -6.05
C ASP A 219 -7.94 -10.24 -7.41
N VAL A 220 -9.02 -11.00 -7.42
CA VAL A 220 -9.85 -11.27 -8.59
C VAL A 220 -11.31 -10.97 -8.28
N MET A 221 -11.87 -10.01 -8.99
CA MET A 221 -13.25 -9.58 -8.84
C MET A 221 -14.04 -9.72 -10.14
N THR A 222 -15.34 -9.99 -10.01
CA THR A 222 -16.27 -10.01 -11.14
C THR A 222 -17.05 -8.71 -11.16
N ILE A 223 -16.91 -7.93 -12.24
CA ILE A 223 -17.73 -6.75 -12.47
C ILE A 223 -18.94 -7.16 -13.31
N SER A 224 -20.14 -7.03 -12.73
CA SER A 224 -21.40 -7.34 -13.40
C SER A 224 -21.50 -6.62 -14.75
N GLY A 225 -21.78 -7.38 -15.81
CA GLY A 225 -21.87 -6.86 -17.18
C GLY A 225 -20.55 -6.50 -17.87
N ARG A 226 -19.39 -6.63 -17.20
CA ARG A 226 -18.07 -6.38 -17.83
C ARG A 226 -17.20 -7.63 -17.90
N GLY A 227 -17.13 -8.40 -16.81
CA GLY A 227 -16.32 -9.63 -16.74
C GLY A 227 -15.35 -9.66 -15.56
N THR A 228 -14.31 -10.47 -15.70
CA THR A 228 -13.32 -10.73 -14.65
C THR A 228 -12.22 -9.68 -14.67
N VAL A 229 -11.97 -9.05 -13.52
CA VAL A 229 -10.89 -8.08 -13.31
C VAL A 229 -9.87 -8.68 -12.36
N ALA A 230 -8.62 -8.75 -12.80
CA ALA A 230 -7.48 -9.06 -11.95
C ALA A 230 -6.85 -7.76 -11.47
N THR A 231 -6.59 -7.65 -10.17
CA THR A 231 -5.97 -6.48 -9.56
C THR A 231 -4.56 -6.79 -9.08
N GLY A 232 -3.68 -5.81 -9.13
CA GLY A 232 -2.36 -5.90 -8.53
C GLY A 232 -1.40 -4.81 -9.03
N ARG A 233 -0.16 -4.88 -8.54
CA ARG A 233 0.93 -4.00 -8.91
C ARG A 233 1.66 -4.53 -10.15
N VAL A 234 1.92 -3.65 -11.11
CA VAL A 234 2.80 -3.95 -12.25
C VAL A 234 4.25 -3.97 -11.75
N GLU A 235 4.90 -5.12 -11.80
CA GLU A 235 6.27 -5.32 -11.32
C GLU A 235 7.29 -4.73 -12.30
N ARG A 236 7.04 -4.92 -13.60
CA ARG A 236 7.93 -4.46 -14.67
C ARG A 236 7.21 -4.38 -16.01
N GLY A 237 7.82 -3.63 -16.93
CA GLY A 237 7.33 -3.46 -18.28
C GLY A 237 6.15 -2.51 -18.40
N GLU A 238 5.69 -2.35 -19.64
CA GLU A 238 4.49 -1.60 -20.01
C GLU A 238 3.48 -2.55 -20.68
N LEU A 239 2.20 -2.32 -20.45
CA LEU A 239 1.10 -3.01 -21.13
C LEU A 239 0.09 -1.98 -21.64
N LYS A 240 -0.21 -2.04 -22.93
CA LYS A 240 -1.22 -1.18 -23.56
C LYS A 240 -2.57 -1.87 -23.62
N LEU A 241 -3.63 -1.05 -23.67
CA LEU A 241 -4.99 -1.53 -23.85
C LEU A 241 -5.10 -2.38 -25.14
N ASN A 242 -5.78 -3.51 -25.04
CA ASN A 242 -5.96 -4.53 -26.09
C ASN A 242 -4.72 -5.37 -26.44
N GLU A 243 -3.66 -5.33 -25.63
CA GLU A 243 -2.53 -6.26 -25.79
C GLU A 243 -2.82 -7.65 -25.20
N PRO A 244 -2.24 -8.71 -25.80
CA PRO A 244 -2.35 -10.07 -25.27
C PRO A 244 -1.44 -10.29 -24.07
N VAL A 245 -1.92 -11.09 -23.11
CA VAL A 245 -1.18 -11.52 -21.92
C VAL A 245 -1.41 -13.00 -21.64
N GLU A 246 -0.47 -13.62 -20.93
CA GLU A 246 -0.61 -14.95 -20.37
C GLU A 246 -0.88 -14.88 -18.86
N ILE A 247 -1.74 -15.77 -18.38
CA ILE A 247 -1.95 -16.05 -16.96
C ILE A 247 -1.08 -17.26 -16.61
N VAL A 248 -0.06 -17.06 -15.77
CA VAL A 248 0.96 -18.08 -15.49
C VAL A 248 1.04 -18.40 -14.00
N GLY A 249 1.26 -19.68 -13.69
CA GLY A 249 1.46 -20.19 -12.33
C GLY A 249 0.23 -20.89 -11.77
N ILE A 250 0.45 -21.80 -10.81
CA ILE A 250 -0.54 -22.62 -10.07
C ILE A 250 -1.39 -23.56 -10.94
N LYS A 251 -2.06 -23.02 -11.96
CA LYS A 251 -2.86 -23.71 -12.97
C LYS A 251 -2.14 -23.72 -14.34
N ASP A 252 -2.72 -24.45 -15.29
CA ASP A 252 -2.26 -24.44 -16.68
C ASP A 252 -2.32 -23.02 -17.26
N THR A 253 -1.29 -22.67 -18.06
CA THR A 253 -1.16 -21.34 -18.64
C THR A 253 -2.28 -21.06 -19.63
N GLN A 254 -2.90 -19.89 -19.50
CA GLN A 254 -4.00 -19.44 -20.36
C GLN A 254 -3.65 -18.13 -21.03
N ASN A 255 -4.12 -17.96 -22.27
CA ASN A 255 -3.96 -16.73 -23.04
C ASN A 255 -5.22 -15.88 -22.95
N THR A 256 -5.07 -14.58 -22.81
CA THR A 256 -6.18 -13.62 -22.85
C THR A 256 -5.73 -12.28 -23.43
N VAL A 257 -6.66 -11.34 -23.55
CA VAL A 257 -6.42 -9.97 -24.00
C VAL A 257 -6.96 -9.02 -22.94
N VAL A 258 -6.17 -8.01 -22.60
CA VAL A 258 -6.58 -6.98 -21.64
C VAL A 258 -7.46 -5.96 -22.35
N THR A 259 -8.74 -5.90 -21.97
CA THR A 259 -9.76 -5.08 -22.63
C THR A 259 -10.17 -3.84 -21.84
N GLY A 260 -9.57 -3.65 -20.68
CA GLY A 260 -9.74 -2.48 -19.83
C GLY A 260 -8.58 -2.41 -18.85
N ILE A 261 -8.07 -1.20 -18.64
CA ILE A 261 -7.06 -0.89 -17.64
C ILE A 261 -7.64 0.25 -16.80
N GLU A 262 -7.72 0.03 -15.49
CA GLU A 262 -8.23 1.03 -14.55
C GLU A 262 -7.33 1.14 -13.32
N MET A 263 -7.16 2.36 -12.81
CA MET A 263 -6.50 2.66 -11.54
C MET A 263 -7.43 3.55 -10.74
N PHE A 264 -7.79 3.16 -9.51
CA PHE A 264 -8.74 3.89 -8.66
C PHE A 264 -10.04 4.30 -9.38
N ARG A 265 -10.62 3.39 -10.17
CA ARG A 265 -11.84 3.60 -10.99
C ARG A 265 -11.71 4.61 -12.14
N LYS A 266 -10.51 5.13 -12.39
CA LYS A 266 -10.16 5.98 -13.54
C LYS A 266 -9.61 5.11 -14.67
N SER A 267 -9.99 5.42 -15.90
CA SER A 267 -9.57 4.65 -17.08
C SER A 267 -8.19 5.04 -17.58
N MET A 268 -7.46 4.09 -18.15
CA MET A 268 -6.09 4.24 -18.64
C MET A 268 -5.90 3.61 -20.02
N ASP A 269 -5.04 4.21 -20.84
CA ASP A 269 -4.69 3.66 -22.16
C ASP A 269 -3.55 2.62 -22.06
N PHE A 270 -2.73 2.71 -21.01
CA PHE A 270 -1.62 1.82 -20.71
C PHE A 270 -1.30 1.84 -19.20
N CYS A 271 -0.72 0.76 -18.70
CA CYS A 271 -0.09 0.69 -17.38
C CYS A 271 1.40 0.36 -17.51
N GLU A 272 2.18 0.78 -16.51
CA GLU A 272 3.64 0.67 -16.46
C GLU A 272 4.09 0.22 -15.07
N ALA A 273 5.37 -0.13 -14.93
CA ALA A 273 5.95 -0.60 -13.68
C ALA A 273 5.68 0.37 -12.52
N GLY A 274 5.14 -0.17 -11.43
CA GLY A 274 4.75 0.56 -10.23
C GLY A 274 3.27 0.91 -10.14
N ASP A 275 2.47 0.78 -11.20
CA ASP A 275 1.05 1.09 -11.08
C ASP A 275 0.26 0.00 -10.36
N ASN A 276 -0.65 0.41 -9.48
CA ASN A 276 -1.69 -0.43 -8.91
C ASN A 276 -2.95 -0.39 -9.78
N VAL A 277 -3.20 -1.45 -10.55
CA VAL A 277 -4.23 -1.47 -11.59
C VAL A 277 -5.18 -2.65 -11.48
N GLY A 278 -6.39 -2.47 -12.01
CA GLY A 278 -7.33 -3.51 -12.36
C GLY A 278 -7.34 -3.74 -13.88
N LEU A 279 -7.05 -4.98 -14.29
CA LEU A 279 -7.03 -5.41 -15.69
C LEU A 279 -8.26 -6.26 -16.00
N LEU A 280 -9.10 -5.79 -16.93
CA LEU A 280 -10.29 -6.52 -17.40
C LEU A 280 -9.88 -7.56 -18.46
N LEU A 281 -10.04 -8.84 -18.12
CA LEU A 281 -9.57 -9.96 -18.94
C LEU A 281 -10.69 -10.52 -19.82
N ARG A 282 -10.43 -10.63 -21.13
CA ARG A 282 -11.41 -11.15 -22.08
C ARG A 282 -11.56 -12.67 -21.96
N GLY A 283 -12.79 -13.12 -21.75
CA GLY A 283 -13.14 -14.55 -21.82
C GLY A 283 -12.65 -15.40 -20.65
N ILE A 284 -12.06 -14.78 -19.63
CA ILE A 284 -11.60 -15.45 -18.40
C ILE A 284 -12.72 -15.39 -17.37
N LYS A 285 -13.05 -16.52 -16.75
CA LYS A 285 -13.97 -16.53 -15.60
C LYS A 285 -13.19 -16.36 -14.30
N ARG A 286 -13.90 -15.96 -13.24
CA ARG A 286 -13.32 -15.81 -11.90
C ARG A 286 -12.63 -17.08 -11.39
N GLU A 287 -13.13 -18.26 -11.74
CA GLU A 287 -12.57 -19.56 -11.33
C GLU A 287 -11.27 -19.94 -12.08
N ASP A 288 -11.03 -19.31 -13.24
CA ASP A 288 -9.89 -19.62 -14.12
C ASP A 288 -8.62 -18.83 -13.74
N ILE A 289 -8.73 -17.87 -12.83
CA ILE A 289 -7.63 -17.02 -12.35
C ILE A 289 -7.71 -16.86 -10.84
N GLU A 290 -6.57 -16.88 -10.15
CA GLU A 290 -6.51 -16.73 -8.70
C GLU A 290 -5.28 -15.95 -8.22
N ARG A 291 -5.36 -15.47 -6.98
CA ARG A 291 -4.25 -14.79 -6.28
C ARG A 291 -3.00 -15.67 -6.28
N GLY A 292 -1.85 -15.04 -6.53
CA GLY A 292 -0.55 -15.71 -6.61
C GLY A 292 -0.15 -16.17 -8.02
N GLN A 293 -1.05 -16.09 -9.00
CA GLN A 293 -0.66 -16.15 -10.42
C GLN A 293 -0.06 -14.81 -10.87
N VAL A 294 0.55 -14.80 -12.06
CA VAL A 294 1.04 -13.58 -12.71
C VAL A 294 0.38 -13.38 -14.07
N LEU A 295 0.14 -12.13 -14.42
CA LEU A 295 -0.15 -11.71 -15.80
C LEU A 295 1.16 -11.24 -16.43
N CYS A 296 1.55 -11.83 -17.55
CA CYS A 296 2.81 -11.47 -18.19
C CYS A 296 2.71 -11.39 -19.72
N LYS A 297 3.71 -10.75 -20.33
CA LYS A 297 3.90 -10.81 -21.78
C LYS A 297 3.99 -12.29 -22.22
N PRO A 298 3.29 -12.72 -23.28
CA PRO A 298 3.30 -14.12 -23.69
C PRO A 298 4.71 -14.68 -23.91
N GLY A 299 4.98 -15.86 -23.35
CA GLY A 299 6.26 -16.56 -23.42
C GLY A 299 7.39 -15.96 -22.58
N SER A 300 7.14 -14.90 -21.79
CA SER A 300 8.18 -14.23 -21.01
C SER A 300 8.45 -14.85 -19.64
N VAL A 301 7.54 -15.69 -19.14
CA VAL A 301 7.64 -16.36 -17.83
C VAL A 301 7.30 -17.83 -17.98
N THR A 302 8.09 -18.70 -17.35
CA THR A 302 7.81 -20.13 -17.22
C THR A 302 7.70 -20.49 -15.75
N PRO A 303 6.62 -21.16 -15.30
CA PRO A 303 6.48 -21.55 -13.90
C PRO A 303 7.38 -22.75 -13.60
N HIS A 304 7.93 -22.80 -12.38
CA HIS A 304 8.82 -23.87 -11.92
C HIS A 304 8.33 -24.50 -10.62
N THR A 305 8.63 -25.79 -10.41
CA THR A 305 8.24 -26.55 -9.21
C THR A 305 9.43 -27.02 -8.36
N LYS A 306 10.66 -26.78 -8.82
CA LYS A 306 11.90 -27.17 -8.13
C LYS A 306 12.87 -25.98 -8.11
N PHE A 307 13.40 -25.67 -6.94
CA PHE A 307 14.36 -24.57 -6.72
C PHE A 307 15.34 -24.91 -5.59
N THR A 308 16.44 -24.18 -5.52
CA THR A 308 17.42 -24.21 -4.40
C THR A 308 17.35 -22.87 -3.67
N GLY A 309 17.12 -22.92 -2.35
CA GLY A 309 17.11 -21.74 -1.47
C GLY A 309 18.44 -21.56 -0.74
#